data_AF-A0A146M5J3-F1
#
_entry.id   AF-A0A146M5J3-F1
#
_cell.length_a   1.000
_cell.length_b   1.000
_cell.length_c   1.000
_cell.angle_alpha   90.00
_cell.angle_beta   90.00
_cell.angle_gamma   90.00
#
_symmetry.space_group_name_H-M   'P 1'
#
loop_
_entity.id
_entity.type
_entity.pdbx_description
1 polymer ?
#
loop_
_entity_poly.entity_id
_entity_poly.type
_entity_poly.pdbx_seq_one_letter_code
_entity_poly.pdbx_strand_id
1 'polypeptide(L)'
;MSINGAPDHKSKISRLQATYSDNELLETKVIIPEDVTTGFSFRKLWAFSGPGFLMSIAFLDPGNVEADLQSGAYANYELFWILFWSTVLGLLVQRLSARVGTVTGQHLAEVCYQEYRTVPRLFLWIMMEIAIIGSDMQEVIGTAISLYLLSNGKIPL
;
A
#
# COMPACT_ATOMS: atom_id res chain seq x y z
N MET A 1 -45.21 36.20 1.64
CA MET A 1 -45.84 35.24 0.71
C MET A 1 -45.12 35.37 -0.62
N SER A 2 -44.18 34.48 -0.93
CA SER A 2 -43.60 34.40 -2.28
C SER A 2 -43.34 32.93 -2.59
N ILE A 3 -44.26 32.39 -3.37
CA ILE A 3 -44.22 31.08 -4.00
C ILE A 3 -43.39 31.23 -5.28
N ASN A 4 -42.23 30.58 -5.35
CA ASN A 4 -41.52 30.39 -6.61
C ASN A 4 -40.90 29.00 -6.60
N GLY A 5 -41.76 28.01 -6.86
CA GLY A 5 -41.38 26.65 -7.22
C GLY A 5 -41.18 26.58 -8.74
N ALA A 6 -39.92 26.61 -9.17
CA ALA A 6 -39.52 26.11 -10.48
C ALA A 6 -38.55 24.94 -10.24
N PRO A 7 -38.84 23.72 -10.69
CA PRO A 7 -37.95 22.59 -10.47
C PRO A 7 -36.66 22.80 -11.28
N ASP A 8 -35.56 22.97 -10.56
CA ASP A 8 -34.21 23.19 -11.07
C ASP A 8 -33.71 21.98 -11.87
N HIS A 9 -34.06 21.96 -13.16
CA HIS A 9 -33.72 20.91 -14.10
C HIS A 9 -32.20 20.90 -14.41
N LYS A 10 -31.55 22.07 -14.36
CA LYS A 10 -30.10 22.20 -14.62
C LYS A 10 -29.26 21.60 -13.50
N SER A 11 -29.60 21.81 -12.23
CA SER A 11 -28.85 21.15 -11.14
C SER A 11 -29.08 19.65 -11.08
N LYS A 12 -30.24 19.15 -11.50
CA LYS A 12 -30.45 17.70 -11.66
C LYS A 12 -29.55 17.12 -12.74
N ILE A 13 -29.41 17.78 -13.89
CA ILE A 13 -28.53 17.30 -14.98
C ILE A 13 -27.06 17.34 -14.55
N SER A 14 -26.61 18.41 -13.87
CA SER A 14 -25.23 18.49 -13.36
C SER A 14 -24.95 17.46 -12.26
N ARG A 15 -25.91 17.17 -11.38
CA ARG A 15 -25.80 16.10 -10.39
C ARG A 15 -25.80 14.71 -11.04
N LEU A 16 -26.64 14.49 -12.05
CA LEU A 16 -26.67 13.23 -12.80
C LEU A 16 -25.38 13.02 -13.60
N GLN A 17 -24.78 14.08 -14.16
CA GLN A 17 -23.48 14.02 -14.84
C GLN A 17 -22.33 13.78 -13.85
N ALA A 18 -22.33 14.42 -12.68
CA ALA A 18 -21.35 14.15 -11.63
C ALA A 18 -21.48 12.70 -11.12
N THR A 19 -22.71 12.23 -10.84
CA THR A 19 -22.98 10.85 -10.44
C THR A 19 -22.62 9.84 -11.55
N TYR A 20 -22.84 10.16 -12.83
CA TYR A 20 -22.45 9.29 -13.95
C TYR A 20 -20.92 9.22 -14.11
N SER A 21 -20.23 10.37 -13.99
CA SER A 21 -18.77 10.43 -14.03
C SER A 21 -18.11 9.72 -12.85
N ASP A 22 -18.70 9.81 -11.65
CA ASP A 22 -18.25 9.06 -10.47
C ASP A 22 -18.49 7.55 -10.65
N ASN A 23 -19.61 7.16 -11.26
CA ASN A 23 -19.90 5.75 -11.54
C ASN A 23 -18.95 5.15 -12.61
N GLU A 24 -18.58 5.89 -13.67
CA GLU A 24 -17.59 5.43 -14.66
C GLU A 24 -16.18 5.31 -14.06
N LEU A 25 -15.80 6.19 -13.10
CA LEU A 25 -14.55 6.06 -12.35
C LEU A 25 -14.56 4.88 -11.37
N LEU A 26 -15.73 4.53 -10.82
CA LEU A 26 -15.93 3.32 -10.00
C LEU A 26 -16.05 2.03 -10.82
N GLU A 27 -16.37 2.13 -12.12
CA GLU A 27 -16.46 1.01 -13.07
C GLU A 27 -15.10 0.55 -13.60
N THR A 28 -14.03 1.30 -13.34
CA THR A 28 -12.65 0.77 -13.43
C THR A 28 -12.33 -0.12 -12.22
N LYS A 29 -13.31 -0.90 -11.76
CA LYS A 29 -13.11 -2.00 -10.83
C LYS A 29 -12.71 -3.21 -11.66
N VAL A 30 -11.50 -3.70 -11.40
CA VAL A 30 -10.95 -5.01 -11.79
C VAL A 30 -12.04 -5.93 -12.34
N ILE A 31 -11.95 -6.27 -13.63
CA ILE A 31 -12.85 -7.22 -14.28
C ILE A 31 -12.65 -8.58 -13.60
N ILE A 32 -13.49 -8.88 -12.61
CA ILE A 32 -13.47 -10.17 -11.92
C ILE A 32 -14.20 -11.14 -12.85
N PRO A 33 -13.54 -12.18 -13.39
CA PRO A 33 -14.25 -13.20 -14.14
C PRO A 33 -15.25 -13.88 -13.19
N GLU A 34 -16.54 -13.72 -13.48
CA GLU A 34 -17.62 -14.47 -12.85
C GLU A 34 -17.64 -15.91 -13.38
N ASP A 35 -16.54 -16.63 -13.17
CA ASP A 35 -16.51 -18.06 -13.40
C ASP A 35 -17.30 -18.69 -12.22
N VAL A 36 -18.53 -19.15 -12.49
CA VAL A 36 -19.50 -19.79 -11.56
C VAL A 36 -19.01 -21.17 -11.06
N THR A 37 -17.70 -21.34 -10.93
CA THR A 37 -17.09 -22.56 -10.41
C THR A 37 -16.87 -22.40 -8.91
N THR A 38 -17.55 -23.22 -8.12
CA THR A 38 -17.48 -23.29 -6.64
C THR A 38 -16.15 -23.90 -6.13
N GLY A 39 -15.03 -23.62 -6.80
CA GLY A 39 -13.70 -24.19 -6.53
C GLY A 39 -12.57 -23.15 -6.55
N PHE A 40 -11.38 -23.55 -6.08
CA PHE A 40 -10.20 -22.70 -6.02
C PHE A 40 -9.72 -22.34 -7.44
N SER A 41 -10.09 -21.16 -7.95
CA SER A 41 -9.65 -20.67 -9.25
C SER A 41 -8.32 -19.94 -9.12
N PHE A 42 -7.25 -20.55 -9.62
CA PHE A 42 -5.94 -19.90 -9.72
C PHE A 42 -6.03 -18.57 -10.49
N ARG A 43 -6.89 -18.48 -11.52
CA ARG A 43 -7.10 -17.22 -12.26
C ARG A 43 -7.64 -16.10 -11.38
N LYS A 44 -8.54 -16.43 -10.45
CA LYS A 44 -9.07 -15.49 -9.46
C LYS A 44 -8.02 -15.12 -8.41
N LEU A 45 -7.18 -16.07 -8.00
CA LEU A 45 -6.05 -15.79 -7.09
C LEU A 45 -5.04 -14.83 -7.73
N TRP A 46 -4.67 -15.05 -8.99
CA TRP A 46 -3.76 -14.16 -9.73
C TRP A 46 -4.35 -12.75 -9.87
N ALA A 47 -5.66 -12.63 -10.14
CA ALA A 47 -6.34 -11.33 -10.24
C ALA A 47 -6.30 -10.51 -8.92
N PHE A 48 -6.27 -11.18 -7.75
CA PHE A 48 -6.22 -10.53 -6.44
C PHE A 48 -4.82 -10.52 -5.79
N SER A 49 -3.79 -11.01 -6.48
CA SER A 49 -2.43 -11.09 -5.92
C SER A 49 -1.70 -9.74 -5.89
N GLY A 50 -2.15 -8.74 -6.67
CA GLY A 50 -1.49 -7.45 -6.84
C GLY A 50 -1.12 -6.73 -5.53
N PRO A 51 -2.08 -6.47 -4.60
CA PRO A 51 -1.77 -5.78 -3.35
C PRO A 51 -0.78 -6.52 -2.45
N GLY A 52 -0.85 -7.86 -2.42
CA GLY A 52 0.10 -8.67 -1.65
C GLY A 52 1.50 -8.63 -2.25
N PHE A 53 1.60 -8.61 -3.58
CA PHE A 53 2.88 -8.50 -4.28
C PHE A 53 3.55 -7.14 -4.07
N LEU A 54 2.79 -6.04 -4.19
CA LEU A 54 3.30 -4.68 -3.89
C LEU A 54 3.88 -4.58 -2.48
N MET A 55 3.17 -5.16 -1.51
CA MET A 55 3.64 -5.21 -0.12
C MET A 55 4.87 -6.10 0.08
N SER A 56 5.01 -7.17 -0.72
CA SER A 56 6.17 -8.05 -0.64
C SER A 56 7.44 -7.38 -1.19
N ILE A 57 7.32 -6.57 -2.25
CA ILE A 57 8.44 -5.78 -2.78
C ILE A 57 8.94 -4.79 -1.74
N ALA A 58 8.02 -4.04 -1.11
CA ALA A 58 8.37 -3.07 -0.08
C ALA A 58 8.98 -3.70 1.20
N PHE A 59 8.81 -5.01 1.41
CA PHE A 59 9.49 -5.70 2.52
C PHE A 59 10.93 -6.11 2.15
N LEU A 60 11.21 -6.26 0.85
CA LEU A 60 12.48 -6.70 0.28
C LEU A 60 13.37 -5.51 -0.14
N ASP A 61 13.28 -4.41 0.59
CA ASP A 61 14.10 -3.22 0.35
C ASP A 61 15.59 -3.53 0.60
N PRO A 62 16.52 -2.91 -0.16
CA PRO A 62 17.95 -3.19 -0.05
C PRO A 62 18.50 -2.97 1.36
N GLY A 63 17.96 -2.01 2.12
CA GLY A 63 18.40 -1.75 3.49
C GLY A 63 18.02 -2.85 4.49
N ASN A 64 16.87 -3.50 4.32
CA ASN A 64 16.47 -4.63 5.17
C ASN A 64 17.39 -5.83 4.92
N VAL A 65 17.66 -6.13 3.65
CA VAL A 65 18.55 -7.22 3.24
C VAL A 65 19.99 -6.97 3.68
N GLU A 66 20.49 -5.73 3.57
CA GLU A 66 21.83 -5.35 4.03
C GLU A 66 21.99 -5.56 5.54
N ALA A 67 21.04 -5.06 6.33
CA ALA A 67 21.07 -5.18 7.79
C ALA A 67 21.01 -6.65 8.23
N ASP A 68 20.14 -7.46 7.63
CA ASP A 68 20.01 -8.89 7.91
C ASP A 68 21.29 -9.66 7.53
N LEU A 69 21.87 -9.36 6.37
CA LEU A 69 23.11 -9.99 5.91
C LEU A 69 24.30 -9.62 6.80
N GLN A 70 24.41 -8.34 7.17
CA GLN A 70 25.44 -7.86 8.08
C GLN A 70 25.32 -8.53 9.44
N SER A 71 24.10 -8.58 9.99
CA SER A 71 23.83 -9.22 11.28
C SER A 71 24.10 -10.72 11.24
N GLY A 72 23.75 -11.40 10.14
CA GLY A 72 24.08 -12.80 9.89
C GLY A 72 25.59 -13.06 9.74
N ALA A 73 26.34 -12.14 9.13
CA ALA A 73 27.79 -12.25 9.02
C ALA A 73 28.50 -12.15 10.39
N TYR A 74 27.95 -11.33 11.31
CA TYR A 74 28.51 -11.19 12.66
C TYR A 74 28.03 -12.27 13.64
N ALA A 75 26.76 -12.64 13.61
CA ALA A 75 26.14 -13.56 14.57
C ALA A 75 25.94 -14.99 14.06
N ASN A 76 26.42 -15.30 12.85
CA ASN A 76 26.26 -16.56 12.14
C ASN A 76 24.77 -16.96 12.02
N TYR A 77 24.26 -17.76 12.98
CA TYR A 77 22.90 -18.30 12.96
C TYR A 77 22.08 -18.00 14.23
N GLU A 78 22.66 -17.30 15.22
CA GLU A 78 21.97 -17.06 16.49
C GLU A 78 20.72 -16.18 16.35
N LEU A 79 20.66 -15.32 15.31
CA LEU A 79 19.53 -14.42 15.08
C LEU A 79 18.42 -14.99 14.20
N PHE A 80 18.59 -16.20 13.64
CA PHE A 80 17.59 -16.76 12.72
C PHE A 80 16.22 -16.93 13.37
N TRP A 81 16.18 -17.32 14.66
CA TRP A 81 14.91 -17.48 15.37
C TRP A 81 14.18 -16.14 15.58
N ILE A 82 14.93 -15.06 15.83
CA ILE A 82 14.39 -13.70 16.01
C ILE A 82 13.85 -13.18 14.68
N LEU A 83 14.61 -13.36 13.59
CA LEU A 83 14.20 -13.00 12.24
C LEU A 83 12.88 -13.70 11.87
N PHE A 84 12.78 -15.00 12.14
CA PHE A 84 11.55 -15.76 11.90
C PHE A 84 10.34 -15.20 12.64
N TRP A 85 10.48 -14.90 13.95
CA TRP A 85 9.39 -14.28 14.70
C TRP A 85 9.05 -12.87 14.22
N SER A 86 10.06 -12.08 13.84
CA SER A 86 9.88 -10.75 13.25
C SER A 86 9.02 -10.82 11.99
N THR A 87 9.34 -11.72 11.06
CA THR A 87 8.54 -11.92 9.84
C THR A 87 7.11 -12.39 10.15
N VAL A 88 6.92 -13.30 11.11
CA VAL A 88 5.58 -13.76 11.53
C VAL A 88 4.75 -12.60 12.08
N LEU A 89 5.32 -11.77 12.96
CA LEU A 89 4.63 -10.58 13.50
C LEU A 89 4.33 -9.58 12.39
N GLY A 90 5.27 -9.34 11.47
CA GLY A 90 5.05 -8.49 10.29
C GLY A 90 3.86 -8.96 9.45
N LEU A 91 3.79 -10.25 9.14
CA LEU A 91 2.66 -10.84 8.40
C LEU A 91 1.33 -10.71 9.15
N LEU A 92 1.32 -10.83 10.47
CA LEU A 92 0.12 -10.63 11.29
C LEU A 92 -0.36 -9.18 11.21
N VAL A 93 0.55 -8.20 11.32
CA VAL A 93 0.21 -6.78 11.18
C VAL A 93 -0.28 -6.46 9.77
N GLN A 94 0.37 -7.01 8.74
CA GLN A 94 -0.07 -6.88 7.34
C GLN A 94 -1.50 -7.38 7.14
N ARG A 95 -1.81 -8.55 7.72
CA ARG A 95 -3.15 -9.17 7.67
C ARG A 95 -4.19 -8.31 8.36
N LEU A 96 -3.86 -7.70 9.50
CA LEU A 96 -4.76 -6.78 10.21
C LEU A 96 -5.02 -5.51 9.41
N SER A 97 -3.98 -4.90 8.85
CA SER A 97 -4.10 -3.72 7.98
C SER A 97 -4.98 -4.02 6.75
N ALA A 98 -4.74 -5.15 6.08
CA ALA A 98 -5.57 -5.61 4.98
C ALA A 98 -7.02 -5.85 5.42
N ARG A 99 -7.25 -6.46 6.58
CA ARG A 99 -8.59 -6.68 7.12
C ARG A 99 -9.32 -5.36 7.35
N VAL A 100 -8.67 -4.37 7.96
CA VAL A 100 -9.26 -3.03 8.16
C VAL A 100 -9.62 -2.40 6.82
N GLY A 101 -8.73 -2.44 5.83
CA GLY A 101 -9.01 -1.91 4.49
C GLY A 101 -10.16 -2.62 3.78
N THR A 102 -10.24 -3.95 3.88
CA THR A 102 -11.31 -4.74 3.24
C THR A 102 -12.67 -4.62 3.92
N VAL A 103 -12.72 -4.49 5.26
CA VAL A 103 -13.97 -4.43 6.03
C VAL A 103 -14.55 -3.02 6.04
N THR A 104 -13.71 -2.01 6.23
CA THR A 104 -14.15 -0.61 6.33
C THR A 104 -14.22 0.06 4.95
N GLY A 105 -13.49 -0.45 3.95
CA GLY A 105 -13.36 0.18 2.64
C GLY A 105 -12.51 1.46 2.65
N GLN A 106 -11.88 1.77 3.79
CA GLN A 106 -11.08 2.97 4.01
C GLN A 106 -9.64 2.61 4.31
N HIS A 107 -8.70 3.47 3.92
CA HIS A 107 -7.28 3.26 4.21
C HIS A 107 -6.97 3.56 5.68
N LEU A 108 -5.91 2.95 6.23
CA LEU A 108 -5.55 3.10 7.64
C LEU A 108 -5.38 4.58 8.04
N ALA A 109 -4.83 5.41 7.14
CA ALA A 109 -4.71 6.85 7.39
C ALA A 109 -6.06 7.57 7.50
N GLU A 110 -7.11 7.12 6.82
CA GLU A 110 -8.46 7.70 6.90
C GLU A 110 -9.16 7.28 8.20
N VAL A 111 -8.98 6.04 8.61
CA VAL A 111 -9.46 5.55 9.92
C VAL A 111 -8.77 6.32 11.05
N CYS A 112 -7.44 6.50 10.98
CA CYS A 112 -6.71 7.34 11.93
C CYS A 112 -7.17 8.81 11.86
N TYR A 113 -7.48 9.33 10.68
CA TYR A 113 -7.96 10.70 10.54
C TYR A 113 -9.30 10.91 11.25
N GLN A 114 -10.22 9.95 11.17
CA GLN A 114 -11.54 10.02 11.80
C GLN A 114 -11.47 9.83 13.32
N GLU A 115 -10.63 8.92 13.81
CA GLU A 115 -10.55 8.58 15.23
C GLU A 115 -9.75 9.61 16.05
N TYR A 116 -8.69 10.22 15.47
CA TYR A 116 -7.79 11.09 16.21
C TYR A 116 -8.09 12.60 16.05
N ARG A 117 -7.92 13.34 17.16
CA ARG A 117 -7.90 14.81 17.19
C ARG A 117 -6.76 15.39 16.35
N THR A 118 -6.83 16.69 16.05
CA THR A 118 -5.93 17.40 15.13
C THR A 118 -4.44 17.29 15.46
N VAL A 119 -4.07 17.20 16.75
CA VAL A 119 -2.66 17.15 17.17
C VAL A 119 -1.99 15.80 16.88
N PRO A 120 -2.51 14.64 17.36
CA PRO A 120 -1.95 13.34 16.99
C PRO A 120 -1.96 13.08 15.48
N ARG A 121 -2.98 13.60 14.77
CA ARG A 121 -3.08 13.49 13.31
C ARG A 121 -1.89 14.11 12.59
N LEU A 122 -1.50 15.33 12.98
CA LEU A 122 -0.34 16.00 12.37
C LEU A 122 0.95 15.25 12.68
N PHE A 123 1.09 14.73 13.90
CA PHE A 123 2.25 13.93 14.28
C PHE A 123 2.35 12.63 13.47
N LEU A 124 1.25 11.89 13.31
CA LEU A 124 1.19 10.68 12.48
C LEU A 124 1.55 10.98 11.02
N TRP A 125 1.06 12.10 10.49
CA TRP A 125 1.41 12.54 9.13
C TRP A 125 2.90 12.80 8.98
N ILE A 126 3.51 13.57 9.91
CA ILE A 126 4.96 13.86 9.88
C ILE A 126 5.79 12.57 10.01
N MET A 127 5.40 11.66 10.92
CA MET A 127 6.10 10.38 11.09
C MET A 127 6.02 9.52 9.82
N MET A 128 4.87 9.47 9.17
CA MET A 128 4.70 8.73 7.91
C MET A 128 5.53 9.33 6.78
N GLU A 129 5.55 10.67 6.68
CA GLU A 129 6.34 11.38 5.67
C GLU A 129 7.84 11.08 5.83
N ILE A 130 8.35 11.17 7.06
CA ILE A 130 9.75 10.85 7.38
C ILE A 130 10.05 9.37 7.09
N ALA A 131 9.13 8.46 7.40
CA ALA A 131 9.29 7.03 7.13
C ALA A 131 9.40 6.74 5.63
N ILE A 132 8.56 7.37 4.80
CA ILE A 132 8.60 7.22 3.33
C ILE A 132 9.91 7.76 2.76
N ILE A 133 10.35 8.94 3.19
CA ILE A 133 11.63 9.51 2.76
C ILE A 133 12.79 8.59 3.18
N GLY A 134 12.72 7.99 4.37
CA GLY A 134 13.70 7.01 4.85
C GLY A 134 13.79 5.75 4.00
N SER A 135 12.64 5.18 3.61
CA SER A 135 12.57 4.00 2.74
C SER A 135 13.10 4.30 1.33
N ASP A 136 12.69 5.44 0.73
CA ASP A 136 13.15 5.87 -0.59
C ASP A 136 14.68 6.09 -0.65
N MET A 137 15.27 6.67 0.40
CA MET A 137 16.73 6.82 0.48
C MET A 137 17.48 5.48 0.36
N GLN A 138 16.98 4.40 0.97
CA GLN A 138 17.61 3.09 0.89
C GLN A 138 17.50 2.51 -0.52
N GLU A 139 16.37 2.70 -1.20
CA GLU A 139 16.19 2.26 -2.59
C GLU A 139 17.16 2.96 -3.55
N VAL A 140 17.34 4.28 -3.41
CA VAL A 140 18.32 5.05 -4.20
C VAL A 140 19.75 4.59 -3.95
N ILE A 141 20.13 4.35 -2.69
CA ILE A 141 21.47 3.86 -2.35
C ILE A 141 21.71 2.45 -2.90
N GLY A 142 20.73 1.55 -2.72
CA GLY A 142 20.84 0.17 -3.19
C GLY A 142 20.92 0.06 -4.71
N THR A 143 20.15 0.88 -5.43
CA THR A 143 20.21 0.95 -6.91
C THR A 143 21.53 1.55 -7.40
N ALA A 144 22.05 2.59 -6.75
CA ALA A 144 23.35 3.16 -7.08
C ALA A 144 24.50 2.13 -6.91
N ILE A 145 24.52 1.41 -5.79
CA ILE A 145 25.51 0.35 -5.54
C ILE A 145 25.35 -0.79 -6.55
N SER A 146 24.11 -1.20 -6.85
CA SER A 146 23.84 -2.26 -7.83
C SER A 146 24.33 -1.89 -9.22
N LEU A 147 24.10 -0.66 -9.67
CA LEU A 147 24.59 -0.17 -10.97
C LEU A 147 26.12 -0.07 -11.00
N TYR A 148 26.74 0.39 -9.92
CA TYR A 148 28.20 0.43 -9.80
C TYR A 148 28.82 -0.98 -9.96
N LEU A 149 28.24 -1.98 -9.27
CA LEU A 149 28.70 -3.37 -9.33
C LEU A 149 28.44 -4.01 -10.71
N LEU A 150 27.25 -3.82 -11.29
CA LEU A 150 26.91 -4.34 -12.62
C LEU A 150 27.77 -3.73 -13.73
N SER A 151 28.14 -2.46 -13.59
CA SER A 151 29.02 -1.75 -14.51
C SER A 151 30.50 -2.13 -14.35
N ASN A 152 30.83 -3.00 -13.39
CA ASN A 152 32.19 -3.45 -13.10
C ASN A 152 33.15 -2.25 -12.89
N GLY A 153 32.65 -1.21 -12.22
CA GLY A 153 33.37 0.03 -11.93
C GLY A 153 33.48 1.05 -13.08
N LYS A 154 32.77 0.87 -14.21
CA LYS A 154 32.78 1.86 -15.31
C LYS A 154 31.94 3.11 -15.06
N ILE A 155 30.94 3.05 -14.18
CA ILE A 155 30.17 4.22 -13.75
C ILE A 155 30.68 4.58 -12.35
N PRO A 156 31.42 5.68 -12.17
CA PRO A 156 31.83 6.13 -10.84
C PRO A 156 30.62 6.63 -10.04
N LEU A 157 30.65 6.38 -8.73
CA LEU A 157 29.73 6.94 -7.74
C LEU A 157 29.86 8.47 -7.67
#